data_AF-A0A519YHI1-F1
#
_entry.id   AF-A0A519YHI1-F1
#
_cell.length_a   1.000
_cell.length_b   1.000
_cell.length_c   1.000
_cell.angle_alpha   90.00
_cell.angle_beta   90.00
_cell.angle_gamma   90.00
#
_symmetry.space_group_name_H-M   'P 1'
#
loop_
_entity.id
_entity.type
_entity.pdbx_description
1 polymer ?
#
loop_
_entity_poly.entity_id
_entity_poly.type
_entity_poly.pdbx_seq_one_letter_code
_entity_poly.pdbx_strand_id
1 'polypeptide(L)'
;MITRLRHYLIRYARQQAGTVSYLTLLQESELGLNLDISHEKSRLNEMLAEISTEEHAAGRPLLSALVRVQGSKGQGDNFYKMCERLGYGEWRILKQEEDFLKGLIKECREFWQQEANYAQYALNEA
;
A
#
# COMPACT_ATOMS: atom_id res chain seq x y z
N MET A 1 14.96 2.38 -4.45
CA MET A 1 13.86 1.83 -5.28
C MET A 1 12.55 1.90 -4.50
N ILE A 2 12.44 1.15 -3.39
CA ILE A 2 11.33 1.20 -2.43
C ILE A 2 10.95 2.63 -1.98
N THR A 3 11.93 3.49 -1.67
CA THR A 3 11.72 4.90 -1.28
C THR A 3 10.86 5.69 -2.27
N ARG A 4 11.04 5.50 -3.59
CA ARG A 4 10.23 6.19 -4.62
C ARG A 4 8.79 5.70 -4.60
N LEU A 5 8.60 4.39 -4.45
CA LEU A 5 7.28 3.75 -4.35
C LEU A 5 6.53 4.23 -3.10
N ARG A 6 7.22 4.29 -1.95
CA ARG A 6 6.70 4.86 -0.69
C ARG A 6 6.27 6.32 -0.88
N HIS A 7 7.15 7.20 -1.37
CA HIS A 7 6.83 8.62 -1.59
C HIS A 7 5.71 8.83 -2.62
N TYR A 8 5.60 7.98 -3.64
CA TYR A 8 4.44 8.00 -4.53
C TYR A 8 3.14 7.67 -3.78
N LEU A 9 3.11 6.58 -3.01
CA LEU A 9 1.91 6.15 -2.29
C LEU A 9 1.47 7.18 -1.23
N ILE A 10 2.41 7.82 -0.52
CA ILE A 10 2.10 8.91 0.43
C ILE A 10 1.46 10.11 -0.29
N ARG A 11 2.03 10.55 -1.42
CA ARG A 11 1.44 11.64 -2.22
C ARG A 11 0.06 11.26 -2.77
N TYR A 12 -0.11 10.02 -3.21
CA TYR A 12 -1.38 9.49 -3.68
C TYR A 12 -2.45 9.47 -2.56
N ALA A 13 -2.08 9.03 -1.35
CA ALA A 13 -2.96 9.05 -0.16
C ALA A 13 -3.51 10.44 0.14
N ARG A 14 -2.68 11.48 -0.04
CA ARG A 14 -3.02 12.89 0.16
C ARG A 14 -3.93 13.45 -0.92
N GLN A 15 -3.56 13.24 -2.19
CA GLN A 15 -4.05 14.04 -3.32
C GLN A 15 -5.14 13.37 -4.16
N GLN A 16 -5.18 12.04 -4.23
CA GLN A 16 -5.97 11.30 -5.22
C GLN A 16 -7.02 10.42 -4.54
N ALA A 17 -8.26 10.38 -5.03
CA ALA A 17 -9.30 9.52 -4.48
C ALA A 17 -9.17 8.05 -4.95
N GLY A 18 -9.70 7.11 -4.16
CA GLY A 18 -9.78 5.69 -4.55
C GLY A 18 -8.49 4.89 -4.32
N THR A 19 -8.13 4.06 -5.29
CA THR A 19 -6.99 3.12 -5.24
C THR A 19 -6.26 3.14 -6.59
N VAL A 20 -4.93 3.09 -6.56
CA VAL A 20 -4.09 3.08 -7.77
C VAL A 20 -4.15 1.70 -8.45
N SER A 21 -3.45 1.47 -9.55
CA SER A 21 -3.32 0.12 -10.14
C SER A 21 -1.86 -0.27 -10.18
N TYR A 22 -1.53 -1.56 -10.19
CA TYR A 22 -0.14 -2.00 -10.38
C TYR A 22 0.52 -1.33 -11.61
N LEU A 23 -0.20 -1.19 -12.72
CA LEU A 23 0.32 -0.58 -13.95
C LEU A 23 0.66 0.90 -13.73
N THR A 24 -0.31 1.68 -13.22
CA THR A 24 -0.12 3.11 -12.89
C THR A 24 0.99 3.29 -11.86
N LEU A 25 1.03 2.43 -10.85
CA LEU A 25 2.02 2.46 -9.77
C LEU A 25 3.44 2.30 -10.31
N LEU A 26 3.67 1.34 -11.23
CA LEU A 26 4.97 1.14 -11.86
C LEU A 26 5.39 2.29 -12.78
N GLN A 27 4.44 2.85 -13.54
CA GLN A 27 4.66 4.00 -14.42
C GLN A 27 5.09 5.24 -13.62
N GLU A 28 4.33 5.61 -12.59
CA GLU A 28 4.52 6.82 -11.80
C GLU A 28 5.69 6.75 -10.80
N SER A 29 6.18 5.54 -10.49
CA SER A 29 7.36 5.33 -9.63
C SER A 29 8.63 4.95 -10.40
N GLU A 30 8.56 4.95 -11.73
CA GLU A 30 9.66 4.63 -12.66
C GLU A 30 10.30 3.25 -12.39
N LEU A 31 9.51 2.26 -11.97
CA LEU A 31 10.05 1.00 -11.42
C LEU A 31 10.63 0.03 -12.47
N GLY A 32 10.35 0.23 -13.76
CA GLY A 32 10.93 -0.56 -14.85
C GLY A 32 10.55 -2.05 -14.88
N LEU A 33 9.63 -2.49 -14.01
CA LEU A 33 9.17 -3.88 -13.93
C LEU A 33 8.13 -4.19 -15.02
N ASN A 34 8.17 -5.41 -15.53
CA ASN A 34 7.20 -5.98 -16.45
C ASN A 34 6.22 -6.89 -15.69
N LEU A 35 4.94 -6.53 -15.67
CA LEU A 35 3.89 -7.27 -14.95
C LEU A 35 3.52 -8.63 -15.57
N ASP A 36 3.91 -8.87 -16.83
CA ASP A 36 3.74 -10.17 -17.49
C ASP A 36 4.74 -11.20 -16.96
N ILE A 37 5.85 -10.76 -16.35
CA ILE A 37 6.86 -11.61 -15.72
C ILE A 37 6.45 -11.88 -14.26
N SER A 38 6.03 -13.12 -13.97
CA SER A 38 5.57 -13.54 -12.63
C SER A 38 6.56 -13.23 -11.50
N HIS A 39 7.87 -13.31 -11.76
CA HIS A 39 8.90 -12.98 -10.76
C HIS A 39 8.92 -11.48 -10.43
N GLU A 40 8.82 -10.60 -11.44
CA GLU A 40 8.81 -9.16 -11.23
C GLU A 40 7.50 -8.68 -10.60
N LYS A 41 6.38 -9.33 -10.91
CA LYS A 41 5.12 -9.17 -10.19
C LYS A 41 5.23 -9.60 -8.71
N SER A 42 5.98 -10.66 -8.40
CA SER A 42 6.28 -11.05 -7.00
C SER A 42 7.10 -9.97 -6.31
N ARG A 43 8.15 -9.48 -6.96
CA ARG A 43 9.00 -8.39 -6.46
C ARG A 43 8.22 -7.13 -6.10
N LEU A 44 7.23 -6.73 -6.92
CA LEU A 44 6.34 -5.61 -6.58
C LEU A 44 5.47 -5.91 -5.34
N ASN A 45 4.99 -7.15 -5.18
CA ASN A 45 4.26 -7.56 -3.97
C ASN A 45 5.14 -7.50 -2.72
N GLU A 46 6.38 -7.99 -2.83
CA GLU A 46 7.37 -7.97 -1.75
C GLU A 46 7.68 -6.54 -1.31
N MET A 47 7.97 -5.65 -2.25
CA MET A 47 8.21 -4.22 -1.98
C MET A 47 7.01 -3.52 -1.32
N LEU A 48 5.78 -3.85 -1.74
CA LEU A 48 4.56 -3.31 -1.13
C LEU A 48 4.34 -3.80 0.30
N ALA A 49 4.67 -5.06 0.56
CA ALA A 49 4.60 -5.66 1.88
C ALA A 49 5.68 -5.12 2.82
N GLU A 50 6.91 -4.93 2.32
CA GLU A 50 8.03 -4.31 3.03
C GLU A 50 7.65 -2.89 3.50
N ILE A 51 7.25 -2.01 2.57
CA ILE A 51 6.78 -0.65 2.90
C ILE A 51 5.70 -0.68 3.98
N SER A 52 4.68 -1.53 3.83
CA SER A 52 3.55 -1.53 4.75
C SER A 52 3.90 -2.12 6.12
N THR A 53 4.88 -3.03 6.18
CA THR A 53 5.43 -3.58 7.42
C THR A 53 6.27 -2.54 8.17
N GLU A 54 7.09 -1.76 7.44
CA GLU A 54 7.85 -0.63 7.99
C GLU A 54 6.92 0.47 8.52
N GLU A 55 5.89 0.85 7.76
CA GLU A 55 4.88 1.81 8.22
C GLU A 55 4.18 1.31 9.49
N HIS A 56 3.71 0.05 9.50
CA HIS A 56 3.06 -0.54 10.67
C HIS A 56 3.98 -0.57 11.91
N ALA A 57 5.25 -0.96 11.73
CA ALA A 57 6.24 -0.96 12.81
C ALA A 57 6.53 0.45 13.36
N ALA A 58 6.38 1.49 12.53
CA ALA A 58 6.46 2.89 12.93
C ALA A 58 5.14 3.46 13.51
N GLY A 59 4.09 2.65 13.65
CA GLY A 59 2.77 3.10 14.11
C GLY A 59 1.97 3.89 13.07
N ARG A 60 2.29 3.71 11.78
CA ARG A 60 1.73 4.43 10.64
C ARG A 60 0.89 3.47 9.75
N PRO A 61 -0.11 3.97 9.03
CA PRO A 61 -1.06 3.11 8.30
C PRO A 61 -0.50 2.50 7.02
N LEU A 62 -1.04 1.34 6.65
CA LEU A 62 -0.56 0.52 5.54
C LEU A 62 -0.73 1.21 4.17
N LEU A 63 0.37 1.63 3.55
CA LEU A 63 0.34 2.26 2.22
C LEU A 63 -0.15 1.32 1.11
N SER A 64 0.10 0.01 1.21
CA SER A 64 -0.44 -0.98 0.26
C SER A 64 -1.97 -1.16 0.33
N ALA A 65 -2.64 -0.62 1.36
CA ALA A 65 -4.10 -0.57 1.40
C ALA A 65 -4.70 0.30 0.28
N LEU A 66 -3.89 1.12 -0.39
CA LEU A 66 -4.28 1.93 -1.55
C LEU A 66 -4.12 1.19 -2.90
N VAL A 67 -3.69 -0.08 -2.88
CA VAL A 67 -3.10 -0.90 -3.97
C VAL A 67 -3.44 -0.53 -5.43
N ARG A 68 -4.05 -1.34 -6.31
CA ARG A 68 -4.75 -2.64 -6.23
C ARG A 68 -4.41 -3.54 -7.41
N VAL A 69 -4.80 -4.81 -7.32
CA VAL A 69 -4.58 -5.81 -8.37
C VAL A 69 -5.79 -5.86 -9.32
N GLN A 70 -5.54 -5.55 -10.59
CA GLN A 70 -6.53 -5.62 -11.66
C GLN A 70 -7.14 -7.04 -11.77
N GLY A 71 -8.46 -7.12 -11.92
CA GLY A 71 -9.19 -8.39 -11.99
C GLY A 71 -9.45 -9.06 -10.63
N SER A 72 -8.97 -8.51 -9.52
CA SER A 72 -9.26 -9.03 -8.17
C SER A 72 -10.33 -8.19 -7.45
N LYS A 73 -11.09 -8.83 -6.55
CA LYS A 73 -11.87 -8.11 -5.54
C LYS A 73 -10.92 -7.62 -4.45
N GLY A 74 -10.54 -6.34 -4.50
CA GLY A 74 -9.67 -5.69 -3.51
C GLY A 74 -8.18 -5.73 -3.85
N GLN A 75 -7.35 -6.06 -2.86
CA GLN A 75 -5.88 -5.96 -2.93
C GLN A 75 -5.15 -7.28 -3.28
N GLY A 76 -5.90 -8.38 -3.45
CA GLY A 76 -5.34 -9.72 -3.67
C GLY A 76 -4.82 -10.38 -2.39
N ASP A 77 -4.60 -11.70 -2.46
CA ASP A 77 -4.37 -12.55 -1.28
C ASP A 77 -3.12 -12.19 -0.48
N ASN A 78 -2.07 -11.70 -1.14
CA ASN A 78 -0.80 -11.34 -0.48
C ASN A 78 -0.98 -10.17 0.50
N PHE A 79 -1.85 -9.21 0.20
CA PHE A 79 -2.18 -8.11 1.09
C PHE A 79 -2.85 -8.61 2.37
N TYR A 80 -3.88 -9.46 2.27
CA TYR A 80 -4.57 -9.97 3.44
C TYR A 80 -3.68 -10.90 4.28
N LYS A 81 -2.82 -11.71 3.64
CA LYS A 81 -1.79 -12.53 4.34
C LYS A 81 -0.73 -11.68 5.04
N MET A 82 -0.43 -10.48 4.52
CA MET A 82 0.41 -9.51 5.22
C MET A 82 -0.34 -8.95 6.43
N CYS A 83 -1.61 -8.55 6.30
CA CYS A 83 -2.42 -8.08 7.44
C CYS A 83 -2.51 -9.14 8.56
N GLU A 84 -2.65 -10.42 8.21
CA GLU A 84 -2.61 -11.53 9.17
C GLU A 84 -1.27 -11.60 9.93
N ARG A 85 -0.13 -11.49 9.23
CA ARG A 85 1.20 -11.46 9.84
C ARG A 85 1.44 -10.24 10.73
N LEU A 86 0.78 -9.11 10.43
CA LEU A 86 0.82 -7.89 11.23
C LEU A 86 -0.14 -7.93 12.44
N GLY A 87 -0.98 -8.96 12.56
CA GLY A 87 -1.87 -9.19 13.71
C GLY A 87 -3.31 -8.71 13.55
N TYR A 88 -3.74 -8.32 12.35
CA TYR A 88 -5.11 -7.80 12.13
C TYR A 88 -6.21 -8.87 12.15
N GLY A 89 -5.90 -10.16 11.97
CA GLY A 89 -6.88 -11.27 11.91
C GLY A 89 -6.58 -12.30 10.83
N GLU A 90 -7.40 -13.35 10.71
CA GLU A 90 -7.20 -14.41 9.70
C GLU A 90 -7.50 -13.89 8.28
N TRP A 91 -6.60 -14.17 7.33
CA TRP A 91 -6.61 -13.46 6.05
C TRP A 91 -7.83 -13.73 5.15
N ARG A 92 -8.50 -14.89 5.28
CA ARG A 92 -9.71 -15.23 4.51
C ARG A 92 -10.95 -14.57 5.09
N ILE A 93 -10.98 -14.34 6.40
CA ILE A 93 -12.01 -13.52 7.07
C ILE A 93 -11.84 -12.06 6.65
N LEU A 94 -10.64 -11.49 6.83
CA LEU A 94 -10.34 -10.09 6.44
C LEU A 94 -10.62 -9.80 4.95
N LYS A 95 -10.47 -10.80 4.08
CA LYS A 95 -10.77 -10.70 2.63
C LYS A 95 -12.27 -10.62 2.31
N GLN A 96 -13.13 -11.11 3.20
CA GLN A 96 -14.59 -11.05 3.05
C GLN A 96 -15.20 -9.80 3.70
N GLU A 97 -14.49 -9.21 4.67
CA GLU A 97 -14.89 -7.98 5.34
C GLU A 97 -14.54 -6.76 4.49
N GLU A 98 -15.48 -6.29 3.65
CA GLU A 98 -15.25 -5.08 2.85
C GLU A 98 -14.91 -3.86 3.71
N ASP A 99 -15.49 -3.77 4.90
CA ASP A 99 -15.34 -2.63 5.80
C ASP A 99 -13.96 -2.58 6.45
N PHE A 100 -13.26 -3.72 6.58
CA PHE A 100 -11.85 -3.77 6.98
C PHE A 100 -10.97 -3.01 5.97
N LEU A 101 -11.10 -3.32 4.67
CA LEU A 101 -10.34 -2.63 3.63
C LEU A 101 -10.75 -1.16 3.49
N LYS A 102 -12.04 -0.83 3.62
CA LYS A 102 -12.50 0.58 3.63
C LYS A 102 -11.92 1.34 4.83
N GLY A 103 -11.86 0.71 6.01
CA GLY A 103 -11.24 1.25 7.22
C GLY A 103 -9.76 1.57 7.01
N LEU A 104 -8.95 0.61 6.57
CA LEU A 104 -7.53 0.83 6.29
C LEU A 104 -7.27 1.92 5.24
N ILE A 105 -8.09 1.98 4.17
CA ILE A 105 -8.00 3.06 3.17
C ILE A 105 -8.32 4.41 3.81
N LYS A 106 -9.34 4.49 4.66
CA LYS A 106 -9.74 5.72 5.36
C LYS A 106 -8.64 6.18 6.32
N GLU A 107 -8.17 5.31 7.21
CA GLU A 107 -7.09 5.60 8.18
C GLU A 107 -5.81 6.06 7.48
N CYS A 108 -5.43 5.38 6.39
CA CYS A 108 -4.27 5.76 5.57
C CYS A 108 -4.39 7.19 5.04
N ARG A 109 -5.59 7.58 4.60
CA ARG A 109 -5.85 8.93 4.08
C ARG A 109 -5.91 9.96 5.19
N GLU A 110 -6.64 9.70 6.26
CA GLU A 110 -6.78 10.60 7.41
C GLU A 110 -5.43 10.88 8.07
N PHE A 111 -4.54 9.88 8.14
CA PHE A 111 -3.17 10.08 8.64
C PHE A 111 -2.34 10.95 7.69
N TRP A 112 -2.25 10.58 6.40
CA TRP A 112 -1.34 11.26 5.46
C TRP A 112 -1.83 12.64 5.02
N GLN A 113 -3.14 12.91 5.04
CA GLN A 113 -3.71 14.24 4.77
C GLN A 113 -3.38 15.27 5.85
N GLN A 114 -3.06 14.85 7.08
CA GLN A 114 -2.58 15.77 8.12
C GLN A 114 -1.19 16.30 7.75
N GLU A 115 -1.08 17.63 7.67
CA GLU A 115 0.17 18.29 7.26
C GLU A 115 1.35 17.98 8.19
N ALA A 116 1.10 17.90 9.50
CA ALA A 116 2.11 17.55 10.48
C ALA A 116 2.73 16.16 10.22
N ASN A 117 1.89 15.15 9.96
CA ASN A 117 2.36 13.78 9.67
C ASN A 117 3.15 13.74 8.35
N TYR A 118 2.68 14.43 7.32
CA TYR A 118 3.38 14.51 6.04
C TYR A 118 4.75 15.20 6.17
N ALA A 119 4.80 16.37 6.82
CA ALA A 119 6.04 17.07 7.06
C ALA A 119 7.02 16.22 7.89
N GLN A 120 6.54 15.54 8.93
CA GLN A 120 7.37 14.75 9.82
C GLN A 120 7.90 13.45 9.19
N TYR A 121 7.07 12.69 8.47
CA TYR A 121 7.39 11.33 8.03
C TYR A 121 7.62 11.16 6.52
N ALA A 122 7.35 12.19 5.70
CA ALA A 122 7.55 12.12 4.25
C ALA A 122 8.56 13.14 3.70
N LEU A 123 8.78 14.28 4.38
CA LEU A 123 9.78 15.27 3.99
C LEU A 123 11.11 15.11 4.73
N ASN A 124 11.08 14.67 6.00
CA ASN A 124 12.28 14.53 6.84
C ASN A 124 12.91 13.12 6.83
N GLU A 125 12.27 12.14 6.17
CA GLU A 125 12.78 10.76 6.00
C GLU A 125 13.37 10.52 4.58
N ALA A 126 13.74 11.59 3.87
CA ALA A 126 14.11 11.59 2.44
C ALA A 126 15.63 11.76 2.20
#